data_AF-A0A4R2IYW7-F1
#
_entry.id   AF-A0A4R2IYW7-F1
#
_cell.length_a   1.000
_cell.length_b   1.000
_cell.length_c   1.000
_cell.angle_alpha   90.00
_cell.angle_beta   90.00
_cell.angle_gamma   90.00
#
_symmetry.space_group_name_H-M   'P 1'
#
loop_
_entity.id
_entity.type
_entity.pdbx_description
1 polymer ?
#
loop_
_entity_poly.entity_id
_entity_poly.type
_entity_poly.pdbx_seq_one_letter_code
_entity_poly.pdbx_strand_id
1 'polypeptide(L)'
;MANPGGLHRPNLLFNLIGLVLIVGGLSVVVYGLADAYRVMQGHDPFRGDGPPVEVADGMTLAFWGVIVFTIGRYFWRGARRRGARDRFGRLLIITGYVLVGAGLDGCMHTAVGLWTASNDEAQSVVVRSVIIFCVWGIPGAVLAAIGFKLANEKALAQAGVDAGF
;
A
#
# COMPACT_ATOMS: atom_id res chain seq x y z
N MET A 1 46.86 -9.20 4.07
CA MET A 1 46.04 -9.94 5.04
C MET A 1 44.60 -9.49 4.84
N ALA A 2 43.77 -10.38 4.29
CA ALA A 2 42.37 -10.08 3.99
C ALA A 2 41.60 -9.90 5.31
N ASN A 3 40.97 -8.74 5.48
CA ASN A 3 40.00 -8.53 6.55
C ASN A 3 38.76 -9.36 6.18
N PRO A 4 38.42 -10.46 6.89
CA PRO A 4 37.23 -11.22 6.56
C PRO A 4 36.06 -10.34 6.96
N GLY A 5 35.43 -9.70 5.96
CA GLY A 5 34.23 -8.91 6.13
C GLY A 5 33.20 -9.76 6.86
N GLY A 6 33.06 -9.52 8.17
CA GLY A 6 32.18 -10.29 9.02
C GLY A 6 30.79 -10.29 8.39
N LEU A 7 30.35 -11.46 7.94
CA LEU A 7 28.98 -11.74 7.52
C LEU A 7 28.09 -11.23 8.64
N HIS A 8 27.55 -10.02 8.45
CA HIS A 8 26.75 -9.35 9.46
C HIS A 8 25.52 -10.21 9.69
N ARG A 9 25.41 -10.78 10.90
CA ARG A 9 24.26 -11.59 11.29
C ARG A 9 23.00 -10.74 11.09
N PRO A 10 22.00 -11.22 10.31
CA PRO A 10 20.76 -10.48 10.10
C PRO A 10 20.14 -10.21 11.46
N ASN A 11 19.73 -8.96 11.69
CA ASN A 11 19.15 -8.59 12.97
C ASN A 11 17.76 -9.24 13.08
N LEU A 12 17.66 -10.28 13.93
CA LEU A 12 16.54 -11.21 13.97
C LEU A 12 15.21 -10.50 14.27
N LEU A 13 15.24 -9.45 15.10
CA LEU A 13 14.09 -8.61 15.44
C LEU A 13 13.47 -7.94 14.21
N PHE A 14 14.28 -7.34 13.34
CA PHE A 14 13.78 -6.69 12.12
C PHE A 14 13.23 -7.70 11.11
N ASN A 15 13.82 -8.90 11.07
CA ASN A 15 13.36 -9.97 10.20
C ASN A 15 12.01 -10.52 10.71
N LEU A 16 11.88 -10.73 12.02
CA LEU A 16 10.66 -11.28 12.63
C LEU A 16 9.50 -10.28 12.57
N ILE A 17 9.76 -9.00 12.86
CA ILE A 17 8.76 -7.91 12.68
C ILE A 17 8.37 -7.79 11.20
N GLY A 18 9.34 -7.84 10.28
CA GLY A 18 9.07 -7.84 8.84
C GLY A 18 8.16 -9.00 8.42
N LEU A 19 8.40 -10.21 8.96
CA LEU A 19 7.57 -11.38 8.70
C LEU A 19 6.14 -11.19 9.18
N VAL A 20 5.98 -10.74 10.43
CA VAL A 20 4.67 -10.55 11.06
C VAL A 20 3.87 -9.52 10.28
N LEU A 21 4.51 -8.44 9.80
CA LEU A 21 3.85 -7.44 8.97
C LEU A 21 3.52 -7.97 7.57
N ILE A 22 4.37 -8.82 6.97
CA ILE A 22 4.07 -9.46 5.67
C ILE A 22 2.85 -10.38 5.81
N VAL A 23 2.87 -11.28 6.80
CA VAL A 23 1.79 -12.24 7.03
C VAL A 23 0.51 -11.51 7.44
N GLY A 24 0.61 -10.59 8.40
CA GLY A 24 -0.53 -9.78 8.86
C GLY A 24 -1.12 -8.93 7.73
N GLY A 25 -0.28 -8.25 6.94
CA GLY A 25 -0.73 -7.49 5.77
C GLY A 25 -1.45 -8.36 4.75
N LEU A 26 -0.91 -9.54 4.43
CA LEU A 26 -1.55 -10.50 3.53
C LEU A 26 -2.90 -11.00 4.07
N SER A 27 -2.97 -11.32 5.36
CA SER A 27 -4.22 -11.74 6.02
C SER A 27 -5.27 -10.63 5.96
N VAL A 28 -4.88 -9.38 6.17
CA VAL A 28 -5.77 -8.21 6.08
C VAL A 28 -6.26 -8.02 4.64
N VAL A 29 -5.41 -8.19 3.62
CA VAL A 29 -5.84 -8.18 2.21
C VAL A 29 -6.89 -9.24 1.95
N VAL A 30 -6.63 -10.49 2.35
CA VAL A 30 -7.55 -11.60 2.12
C VAL A 30 -8.86 -11.38 2.87
N TYR A 31 -8.80 -10.90 4.11
CA TYR A 31 -9.98 -10.58 4.91
C TYR A 31 -10.82 -9.47 4.26
N GLY A 32 -10.20 -8.36 3.84
CA GLY A 32 -10.92 -7.25 3.20
C GLY A 32 -11.57 -7.65 1.87
N LEU A 33 -10.89 -8.47 1.05
CA LEU A 33 -11.46 -9.01 -0.18
C LEU A 33 -12.60 -10.01 0.10
N ALA A 34 -12.45 -10.88 1.10
CA ALA A 34 -13.49 -11.83 1.48
C ALA A 34 -14.73 -11.12 2.02
N ASP A 35 -14.54 -10.04 2.79
CA ASP A 35 -15.62 -9.21 3.31
C ASP A 35 -16.36 -8.49 2.19
N ALA A 36 -15.64 -7.82 1.29
CA ALA A 36 -16.22 -7.18 0.10
C ALA A 36 -16.98 -8.19 -0.79
N TYR A 37 -16.44 -9.40 -0.97
CA TYR A 37 -17.10 -10.46 -1.71
C TYR A 37 -18.37 -10.97 -1.02
N ARG A 38 -18.34 -11.14 0.30
CA ARG A 38 -19.52 -11.55 1.10
C ARG A 38 -20.65 -10.52 0.99
N VAL A 39 -20.31 -9.23 1.08
CA VAL A 39 -21.24 -8.12 0.91
C VAL A 39 -21.85 -8.13 -0.50
N MET A 40 -21.05 -8.37 -1.53
CA MET A 40 -21.55 -8.47 -2.91
C MET A 40 -22.41 -9.72 -3.17
N GLN A 41 -22.15 -10.86 -2.53
CA GLN A 41 -22.98 -12.06 -2.67
C GLN A 41 -24.39 -11.90 -2.07
N GLY A 42 -24.54 -11.04 -1.05
CA GLY A 42 -25.84 -10.71 -0.47
C GLY A 42 -26.62 -9.65 -1.26
N HIS A 43 -26.02 -9.07 -2.30
CA HIS A 43 -26.59 -7.96 -3.05
C HIS A 43 -27.38 -8.46 -4.27
N ASP A 44 -28.60 -7.93 -4.46
CA ASP A 44 -29.44 -8.21 -5.61
C ASP A 44 -29.39 -7.03 -6.59
N PRO A 45 -28.62 -7.14 -7.70
CA PRO A 45 -28.42 -6.03 -8.65
C PRO A 45 -29.68 -5.67 -9.43
N PHE A 46 -30.77 -6.45 -9.33
CA PHE A 46 -32.04 -6.17 -10.01
C PHE A 46 -32.99 -5.29 -9.17
N ARG A 47 -32.66 -5.00 -7.91
CA ARG A 47 -33.45 -4.09 -7.06
C ARG A 47 -33.22 -2.61 -7.36
N GLY A 48 -32.21 -2.26 -8.17
CA GLY A 48 -31.91 -0.88 -8.54
C GLY A 48 -31.16 -0.08 -7.47
N ASP A 49 -30.91 -0.67 -6.30
CA ASP A 49 -30.02 -0.11 -5.29
C ASP A 49 -28.56 -0.35 -5.72
N GLY A 50 -27.69 0.67 -5.63
CA GLY A 50 -26.26 0.49 -5.90
C GLY A 50 -25.58 -0.46 -4.91
N PRO A 51 -24.33 -0.89 -5.17
CA PRO A 51 -23.61 -1.77 -4.26
C PRO A 51 -23.54 -1.20 -2.84
N PRO A 52 -23.53 -2.03 -1.79
CA PRO A 52 -23.50 -1.55 -0.41
C PRO A 52 -22.22 -0.75 -0.13
N VAL A 53 -22.35 0.32 0.67
CA VAL A 53 -21.22 1.15 1.15
C VAL A 53 -20.11 0.29 1.78
N GLU A 54 -20.50 -0.80 2.42
CA GLU A 54 -19.65 -1.80 3.07
C GLU A 54 -18.64 -2.48 2.13
N VAL A 55 -18.88 -2.46 0.80
CA VAL A 55 -17.89 -2.91 -0.19
C VAL A 55 -16.65 -2.02 -0.18
N ALA A 56 -16.81 -0.71 0.02
CA ALA A 56 -15.67 0.20 0.11
C ALA A 56 -14.85 -0.03 1.37
N ASP A 57 -15.47 -0.38 2.49
CA ASP A 57 -14.76 -0.72 3.73
C ASP A 57 -13.85 -1.94 3.53
N GLY A 58 -14.37 -3.00 2.91
CA GLY A 58 -13.58 -4.19 2.57
C GLY A 58 -12.43 -3.90 1.60
N MET A 59 -12.66 -3.05 0.60
CA MET A 59 -11.64 -2.64 -0.37
C MET A 59 -10.58 -1.72 0.26
N THR A 60 -10.97 -0.75 1.07
CA THR A 60 -10.07 0.11 1.87
C THR A 60 -9.19 -0.75 2.78
N LEU A 61 -9.78 -1.72 3.46
CA LEU A 61 -9.06 -2.62 4.35
C LEU A 61 -8.05 -3.46 3.57
N ALA A 62 -8.39 -3.91 2.36
CA ALA A 62 -7.45 -4.56 1.47
C ALA A 62 -6.30 -3.64 1.03
N PHE A 63 -6.56 -2.36 0.69
CA PHE A 63 -5.50 -1.39 0.39
C PHE A 63 -4.53 -1.19 1.55
N TRP A 64 -5.05 -1.06 2.78
CA TRP A 64 -4.23 -0.99 3.98
C TRP A 64 -3.40 -2.25 4.21
N GLY A 65 -3.97 -3.42 3.94
CA GLY A 65 -3.24 -4.70 3.97
C GLY A 65 -2.03 -4.71 3.03
N VAL A 66 -2.17 -4.18 1.81
CA VAL A 66 -1.06 -4.05 0.84
C VAL A 66 0.02 -3.10 1.34
N ILE A 67 -0.36 -1.99 1.98
CA ILE A 67 0.59 -1.03 2.57
C ILE A 67 1.37 -1.68 3.71
N VAL A 68 0.69 -2.36 4.63
CA VAL A 68 1.31 -3.09 5.75
C VAL A 68 2.25 -4.17 5.24
N PHE A 69 1.84 -4.94 4.22
CA PHE A 69 2.69 -5.93 3.55
C PHE A 69 3.97 -5.29 2.98
N THR A 70 3.82 -4.16 2.30
CA THR A 70 4.93 -3.42 1.68
C THR A 70 5.91 -2.93 2.73
N ILE A 71 5.41 -2.35 3.83
CA ILE A 71 6.20 -1.95 5.00
C ILE A 71 6.96 -3.16 5.58
N GLY A 72 6.27 -4.29 5.78
CA GLY A 72 6.88 -5.52 6.26
C GLY A 72 8.03 -6.01 5.40
N ARG A 73 7.89 -5.96 4.07
CA ARG A 73 8.96 -6.27 3.11
C ARG A 73 10.16 -5.33 3.25
N TYR A 74 9.93 -4.05 3.50
CA TYR A 74 11.00 -3.08 3.72
C TYR A 74 11.76 -3.34 5.03
N PHE A 75 11.07 -3.71 6.11
CA PHE A 75 11.71 -4.10 7.37
C PHE A 75 12.52 -5.40 7.24
N TRP A 76 11.93 -6.42 6.59
CA TRP A 76 12.60 -7.69 6.31
C TRP A 76 13.89 -7.48 5.49
N ARG A 77 13.84 -6.67 4.43
CA ARG A 77 15.02 -6.34 3.61
C ARG A 77 16.01 -5.38 4.30
N GLY A 78 15.51 -4.48 5.15
CA GLY A 78 16.30 -3.51 5.90
C GLY A 78 17.23 -4.14 6.94
N ALA A 79 16.94 -5.37 7.39
CA ALA A 79 17.78 -6.12 8.32
C ALA A 79 19.20 -6.42 7.79
N ARG A 80 19.44 -6.28 6.47
CA ARG A 80 20.70 -6.66 5.81
C ARG A 80 21.55 -5.47 5.31
N ARG A 81 21.12 -4.21 5.45
CA ARG A 81 21.79 -3.06 4.80
C ARG A 81 22.06 -1.88 5.74
N ARG A 82 23.23 -1.27 5.58
CA ARG A 82 23.64 -0.04 6.31
C ARG A 82 23.90 1.09 5.33
N GLY A 83 23.08 2.13 5.42
CA GLY A 83 23.26 3.43 4.78
C GLY A 83 22.12 4.36 5.19
N ALA A 84 22.43 5.51 5.81
CA ALA A 84 21.40 6.46 6.27
C ALA A 84 20.53 6.96 5.08
N ARG A 85 21.16 7.13 3.91
CA ARG A 85 20.49 7.50 2.66
C ARG A 85 19.51 6.43 2.15
N ASP A 86 19.87 5.15 2.23
CA ASP A 86 18.97 4.04 1.86
C ASP A 86 17.80 3.93 2.85
N ARG A 87 18.06 4.08 4.14
CA ARG A 87 17.01 4.11 5.19
C ARG A 87 16.04 5.26 4.99
N PHE A 88 16.55 6.45 4.68
CA PHE A 88 15.73 7.62 4.40
C PHE A 88 14.91 7.44 3.12
N GLY A 89 15.49 6.86 2.06
CA GLY A 89 14.77 6.50 0.84
C GLY A 89 13.62 5.52 1.11
N ARG A 90 13.83 4.50 1.95
CA ARG A 90 12.77 3.55 2.35
C ARG A 90 11.66 4.22 3.17
N LEU A 91 12.01 5.12 4.10
CA LEU A 91 11.03 5.88 4.85
C LEU A 91 10.18 6.75 3.92
N LEU A 92 10.79 7.40 2.94
CA LEU A 92 10.07 8.17 1.92
C LEU A 92 9.12 7.30 1.09
N ILE A 93 9.53 6.07 0.74
CA ILE A 93 8.64 5.11 0.06
C ILE A 93 7.46 4.75 0.96
N ILE A 94 7.71 4.38 2.22
CA ILE A 94 6.66 4.02 3.18
C ILE A 94 5.68 5.17 3.37
N THR A 95 6.17 6.37 3.64
CA THR A 95 5.34 7.57 3.79
C THR A 95 4.56 7.86 2.49
N GLY A 96 5.19 7.68 1.33
CA GLY A 96 4.53 7.81 0.04
C GLY A 96 3.36 6.84 -0.14
N TYR A 97 3.55 5.56 0.20
CA TYR A 97 2.48 4.56 0.15
C TYR A 97 1.36 4.84 1.16
N VAL A 98 1.69 5.32 2.36
CA VAL A 98 0.68 5.71 3.36
C VAL A 98 -0.17 6.87 2.86
N LEU A 99 0.44 7.89 2.24
CA LEU A 99 -0.28 9.03 1.66
C LEU A 99 -1.14 8.63 0.46
N VAL A 100 -0.64 7.75 -0.42
CA VAL A 100 -1.45 7.17 -1.50
C VAL A 100 -2.60 6.35 -0.95
N GLY A 101 -2.36 5.58 0.12
CA GLY A 101 -3.39 4.85 0.85
C GLY A 101 -4.50 5.74 1.39
N ALA A 102 -4.13 6.81 2.10
CA ALA A 102 -5.09 7.79 2.63
C ALA A 102 -5.89 8.48 1.50
N GLY A 103 -5.23 8.77 0.37
CA GLY A 103 -5.90 9.33 -0.81
C GLY A 103 -6.89 8.36 -1.44
N LEU A 104 -6.52 7.08 -1.57
CA LEU A 104 -7.40 6.02 -2.08
C LEU A 104 -8.56 5.76 -1.13
N ASP A 105 -8.32 5.73 0.17
CA ASP A 105 -9.34 5.52 1.20
C ASP A 105 -10.39 6.64 1.20
N GLY A 106 -9.95 7.90 1.22
CA GLY A 106 -10.85 9.05 1.12
C GLY A 106 -11.58 9.13 -0.23
N CYS A 107 -10.91 8.72 -1.32
CA CYS A 107 -11.53 8.61 -2.64
C CYS A 107 -12.61 7.51 -2.67
N MET A 108 -12.35 6.34 -2.09
CA MET A 108 -13.29 5.21 -2.10
C MET A 108 -14.56 5.55 -1.30
N HIS A 109 -14.41 6.15 -0.11
CA HIS A 109 -15.54 6.59 0.71
C HIS A 109 -16.38 7.69 0.05
N THR A 110 -15.76 8.58 -0.73
CA THR A 110 -16.51 9.59 -1.47
C THR A 110 -17.12 9.03 -2.75
N ALA A 111 -16.43 8.13 -3.44
CA ALA A 111 -16.90 7.50 -4.67
C ALA A 111 -18.11 6.58 -4.43
N VAL A 112 -18.27 5.97 -3.26
CA VAL A 112 -19.51 5.28 -2.91
C VAL A 112 -20.72 6.21 -2.94
N GLY A 113 -20.53 7.50 -2.64
CA GLY A 113 -21.59 8.51 -2.78
C GLY A 113 -22.15 8.61 -4.19
N LEU A 114 -21.42 8.18 -5.24
CA LEU A 114 -21.92 8.13 -6.61
C LEU A 114 -23.05 7.11 -6.79
N TRP A 115 -23.09 6.05 -5.98
CA TRP A 115 -24.12 5.03 -6.08
C TRP A 115 -25.47 5.48 -5.54
N THR A 116 -25.47 6.51 -4.69
CA THR A 116 -26.69 7.08 -4.09
C THR A 116 -27.00 8.49 -4.60
N ALA A 117 -26.12 9.10 -5.39
CA ALA A 117 -26.27 10.47 -5.86
C ALA A 117 -27.26 10.57 -7.03
N SER A 118 -28.06 11.64 -7.02
CA SER A 118 -28.80 12.08 -8.20
C SER A 118 -27.83 12.58 -9.29
N ASN A 119 -28.27 12.63 -10.56
CA ASN A 119 -27.40 13.02 -11.69
C ASN A 119 -26.70 14.39 -11.50
N ASP A 120 -27.37 15.35 -10.85
CA ASP A 120 -26.81 16.68 -10.57
C ASP A 120 -25.77 16.66 -9.44
N GLU A 121 -25.89 15.73 -8.49
CA GLU A 121 -24.96 15.57 -7.37
C GLU A 121 -23.74 14.71 -7.75
N ALA A 122 -23.89 13.79 -8.72
CA ALA A 122 -22.85 12.88 -9.16
C ALA A 122 -21.58 13.61 -9.61
N GLN A 123 -21.70 14.73 -10.32
CA GLN A 123 -20.56 15.53 -10.76
C GLN A 123 -19.78 16.10 -9.56
N SER A 124 -20.48 16.57 -8.52
CA SER A 124 -19.84 17.10 -7.32
C SER A 124 -19.08 16.03 -6.54
N VAL A 125 -19.63 14.80 -6.49
CA VAL A 125 -18.99 13.65 -5.85
C VAL A 125 -17.72 13.22 -6.59
N VAL A 126 -17.77 13.16 -7.93
CA VAL A 126 -16.57 12.86 -8.76
C VAL A 126 -15.48 13.90 -8.51
N VAL A 127 -15.82 15.19 -8.60
CA VAL A 127 -14.84 16.27 -8.41
C VAL A 127 -14.21 16.19 -7.01
N ARG A 128 -15.02 15.96 -5.97
CA ARG A 128 -14.52 15.82 -4.59
C ARG A 128 -13.59 14.62 -4.44
N SER A 129 -13.94 13.48 -5.02
CA SER A 129 -13.14 12.25 -4.98
C SER A 129 -11.78 12.46 -5.65
N VAL A 130 -11.77 13.09 -6.82
CA VAL A 130 -10.54 13.43 -7.56
C VAL A 130 -9.68 14.42 -6.79
N ILE A 131 -10.26 15.45 -6.18
CA ILE A 131 -9.51 16.43 -5.38
C ILE A 131 -8.85 15.76 -4.17
N ILE A 132 -9.58 14.91 -3.44
CA ILE A 132 -9.01 14.16 -2.31
C ILE A 132 -7.84 13.30 -2.75
N PHE A 133 -7.99 12.56 -3.85
CA PHE A 133 -6.88 11.78 -4.39
C PHE A 133 -5.71 12.65 -4.84
N CYS A 134 -5.94 13.80 -5.47
CA CYS A 134 -4.88 14.71 -5.90
C CYS A 134 -4.11 15.30 -4.70
N VAL A 135 -4.81 15.67 -3.62
CA VAL A 135 -4.20 16.27 -2.42
C VAL A 135 -3.30 15.28 -1.68
N TRP A 136 -3.66 13.99 -1.67
CA TRP A 136 -2.94 12.98 -0.88
C TRP A 136 -2.09 12.04 -1.75
N GLY A 137 -2.66 11.53 -2.85
CA GLY A 137 -2.05 10.59 -3.76
C GLY A 137 -0.90 11.17 -4.58
N ILE A 138 -1.01 12.40 -5.10
CA ILE A 138 0.08 13.00 -5.88
C ILE A 138 1.32 13.25 -5.00
N PRO A 139 1.23 13.90 -3.82
CA PRO A 139 2.38 14.04 -2.94
C PRO A 139 2.94 12.69 -2.49
N GLY A 140 2.06 11.72 -2.20
CA GLY A 140 2.48 10.37 -1.86
C GLY A 140 3.29 9.69 -2.96
N ALA A 141 2.83 9.75 -4.21
CA ALA A 141 3.51 9.20 -5.37
C ALA A 141 4.86 9.89 -5.63
N VAL A 142 4.93 11.22 -5.48
CA VAL A 142 6.17 11.99 -5.60
C VAL A 142 7.18 11.58 -4.53
N LEU A 143 6.75 11.46 -3.27
CA LEU A 143 7.60 11.01 -2.17
C LEU A 143 8.12 9.59 -2.39
N ALA A 144 7.25 8.68 -2.85
CA ALA A 144 7.66 7.32 -3.20
C ALA A 144 8.68 7.30 -4.34
N ALA A 145 8.47 8.08 -5.41
CA ALA A 145 9.41 8.18 -6.53
C ALA A 145 10.79 8.72 -6.11
N ILE A 146 10.81 9.75 -5.26
CA ILE A 146 12.05 10.29 -4.68
C ILE A 146 12.73 9.23 -3.81
N GLY A 147 11.95 8.51 -2.99
CA GLY A 147 12.43 7.43 -2.15
C GLY A 147 13.05 6.27 -2.95
N PHE A 148 12.43 5.84 -4.05
CA PHE A 148 12.97 4.82 -4.96
C PHE A 148 14.32 5.24 -5.56
N LYS A 149 14.45 6.52 -5.93
CA LYS A 149 15.71 7.09 -6.45
C LYS A 149 16.80 7.15 -5.38
N LEU A 150 16.45 7.46 -4.13
CA LEU A 150 17.39 7.55 -3.00
C LEU A 150 17.85 6.18 -2.49
N ALA A 151 16.94 5.20 -2.48
CA ALA A 151 17.21 3.82 -2.06
C ALA A 151 17.90 2.97 -3.15
N ASN A 152 18.11 3.53 -4.34
CA ASN A 152 18.76 2.87 -5.47
C ASN A 152 18.09 1.51 -5.83
N GLU A 153 16.77 1.40 -5.65
CA GLU A 153 16.04 0.13 -5.81
C GLU A 153 16.10 -0.41 -7.25
N LYS A 154 16.26 0.45 -8.26
CA LYS A 154 16.41 0.01 -9.67
C LYS A 154 17.65 -0.87 -9.90
N ALA A 155 18.79 -0.53 -9.29
CA ALA A 155 20.01 -1.33 -9.39
C ALA A 155 19.87 -2.69 -8.67
N LEU A 156 18.90 -2.82 -7.77
CA LEU A 156 18.71 -3.98 -6.91
C LEU A 156 17.62 -4.92 -7.40
N ALA A 157 16.60 -4.37 -8.05
CA ALA A 157 15.64 -5.14 -8.84
C ALA A 157 16.37 -5.84 -10.00
N GLN A 158 17.36 -5.19 -10.62
CA GLN A 158 18.20 -5.80 -11.66
C GLN A 158 19.27 -6.75 -11.09
N ALA A 159 20.00 -6.37 -10.04
CA ALA A 159 21.01 -7.26 -9.43
C ALA A 159 20.43 -8.53 -8.78
N GLY A 160 19.14 -8.53 -8.39
CA GLY A 160 18.44 -9.73 -7.95
C GLY A 160 18.05 -10.69 -9.07
N VAL A 161 17.98 -10.20 -10.32
CA VAL A 161 17.76 -11.02 -11.52
C VAL A 161 19.08 -11.63 -12.00
N ASP A 162 20.18 -10.87 -11.92
CA ASP A 162 21.50 -11.37 -12.34
C ASP A 162 22.18 -12.28 -11.31
N ALA A 163 21.76 -12.24 -10.03
CA ALA A 163 22.25 -13.13 -8.97
C ALA A 163 21.44 -14.43 -8.83
N GLY A 164 20.52 -14.69 -9.77
CA GLY A 164 19.75 -15.91 -9.84
C GLY A 164 20.16 -16.76 -11.03
N PHE A 165 21.32 -17.43 -10.94
CA PHE A 165 21.57 -18.85 -11.22
C PHE A 165 23.01 -19.18 -10.80
#